data_AF-A0A6G1S333-F1
#
_entry.id   AF-A0A6G1S333-F1
#
_cell.length_a   1.000
_cell.length_b   1.000
_cell.length_c   1.000
_cell.angle_alpha   90.00
_cell.angle_beta   90.00
_cell.angle_gamma   90.00
#
_symmetry.space_group_name_H-M   'P 1'
#
loop_
_entity.id
_entity.type
_entity.pdbx_description
1 polymer ?
#
loop_
_entity_poly.entity_id
_entity_poly.type
_entity_poly.pdbx_seq_one_letter_code
_entity_poly.pdbx_strand_id
1 'polypeptide(L)'
;SGGPRALWLADGGGSAAAEESRDHVLLDMLVTREQLNCYRAAAEAAQSELAALSVKYDCAQSELLKLRSRMVSKEASFQELKAEAESCKENNARQMARLLSLQTQIQEMEEEAGVLASSKNKAELTAQVANKENLELKEELHEQNAKLNKCLNECEESMTQASKISRKYEELLTQLSGFLDVNIREEEEPQEHLMSKLSEICKENLILKDQVTALQEAINIHEKESKASRETIMRLVSEVTKEQGKAAGYYQDMGKLSKDLDSARIVRQSLETEIINLQDNLTANRKALDASKQELNYLKISSRELDGSLKSSREEARTAQSSLVAFKEQIATLLSNGSAIVKPSEKAILERIQEINCKVEGKEIMVSRLQTQIAELTEALENQTRLYQEALERGTKAEKCSETFQDQ
;
A
#
# COMPACT_ATOMS: atom_id res chain seq x y z
N SER A 1 20.26 -186.29 32.40
CA SER A 1 19.58 -187.55 32.02
C SER A 1 20.38 -188.18 30.89
N GLY A 2 20.71 -189.46 30.85
CA GLY A 2 20.33 -190.57 31.73
C GLY A 2 20.23 -191.86 30.89
N GLY A 3 20.97 -192.92 31.24
CA GLY A 3 20.80 -194.25 30.63
C GLY A 3 19.62 -195.01 31.24
N PRO A 4 19.50 -196.36 31.08
CA PRO A 4 20.45 -197.33 30.53
C PRO A 4 19.83 -198.07 29.30
N ARG A 5 20.03 -199.35 28.91
CA ARG A 5 20.65 -200.61 29.43
C ARG A 5 20.86 -201.53 28.18
N ALA A 6 21.91 -202.32 27.90
CA ALA A 6 23.02 -203.00 28.60
C ALA A 6 22.82 -204.53 28.82
N LEU A 7 23.85 -205.32 28.41
CA LEU A 7 24.11 -206.78 28.58
C LEU A 7 23.09 -207.75 27.94
N TRP A 8 23.38 -209.02 27.58
CA TRP A 8 24.57 -209.92 27.67
C TRP A 8 24.98 -210.42 26.24
N LEU A 9 26.02 -211.21 25.88
CA LEU A 9 26.85 -212.28 26.48
C LEU A 9 26.10 -213.64 26.68
N ALA A 10 26.66 -214.85 26.48
CA ALA A 10 27.96 -215.36 25.96
C ALA A 10 27.72 -216.81 25.39
N ASP A 11 28.43 -217.33 24.38
CA ASP A 11 29.69 -218.13 24.38
C ASP A 11 29.60 -219.64 24.78
N GLY A 12 30.45 -220.50 24.19
CA GLY A 12 30.67 -221.93 24.49
C GLY A 12 29.72 -222.97 23.84
N GLY A 13 30.11 -224.24 23.55
CA GLY A 13 31.46 -224.83 23.48
C GLY A 13 31.56 -226.36 23.77
N GLY A 14 31.81 -227.22 22.76
CA GLY A 14 32.27 -228.62 22.90
C GLY A 14 31.24 -229.70 23.32
N SER A 15 31.55 -231.00 23.47
CA SER A 15 32.61 -231.85 22.87
C SER A 15 32.43 -233.38 23.18
N ALA A 16 32.96 -234.25 22.30
CA ALA A 16 33.50 -235.63 22.51
C ALA A 16 32.67 -236.87 22.93
N ALA A 17 32.89 -237.99 22.20
CA ALA A 17 32.95 -239.42 22.58
C ALA A 17 33.56 -240.22 21.39
N ALA A 18 34.74 -240.89 21.49
CA ALA A 18 34.98 -242.29 21.93
C ALA A 18 34.43 -243.38 20.95
N GLU A 19 35.11 -244.44 20.48
CA GLU A 19 36.50 -245.02 20.55
C GLU A 19 36.74 -245.80 19.21
N GLU A 20 37.68 -246.73 18.88
CA GLU A 20 38.74 -247.56 19.53
C GLU A 20 39.75 -248.05 18.42
N SER A 21 40.70 -248.94 18.76
CA SER A 21 41.35 -249.97 17.92
C SER A 21 42.61 -249.65 17.08
N ARG A 22 43.74 -249.57 17.80
CA ARG A 22 45.00 -250.33 17.59
C ARG A 22 45.93 -250.17 16.35
N ASP A 23 47.22 -250.05 16.70
CA ASP A 23 48.39 -250.71 16.08
C ASP A 23 49.01 -250.22 14.75
N HIS A 24 49.17 -248.89 14.58
CA HIS A 24 50.32 -248.32 13.84
C HIS A 24 50.69 -246.86 14.22
N VAL A 25 50.28 -246.39 15.42
CA VAL A 25 50.26 -244.96 15.77
C VAL A 25 51.38 -244.58 16.75
N LEU A 26 52.20 -243.56 16.41
CA LEU A 26 52.88 -242.70 17.41
C LEU A 26 53.56 -241.42 16.85
N LEU A 27 54.06 -241.42 15.61
CA LEU A 27 54.91 -240.31 15.11
C LEU A 27 54.13 -239.06 14.63
N ASP A 28 52.82 -239.19 14.38
CA ASP A 28 51.98 -238.15 13.76
C ASP A 28 51.48 -237.07 14.75
N MET A 29 51.76 -237.23 16.05
CA MET A 29 51.18 -236.43 17.13
C MET A 29 51.80 -235.03 17.33
N LEU A 30 52.93 -234.74 16.66
CA LEU A 30 53.62 -233.45 16.79
C LEU A 30 53.12 -232.38 15.80
N VAL A 31 52.63 -232.76 14.61
CA VAL A 31 52.34 -231.81 13.51
C VAL A 31 51.10 -230.93 13.80
N THR A 32 50.16 -231.42 14.61
CA THR A 32 48.86 -230.77 14.85
C THR A 32 48.88 -229.70 15.96
N ARG A 33 49.92 -229.65 16.81
CA ARG A 33 49.98 -228.71 17.95
C ARG A 33 50.39 -227.30 17.53
N GLU A 34 51.37 -227.18 16.63
CA GLU A 34 51.84 -225.92 16.06
C GLU A 34 50.72 -225.14 15.35
N GLN A 35 49.93 -225.81 14.50
CA GLN A 35 48.91 -225.16 13.68
C GLN A 35 47.82 -224.45 14.51
N LEU A 36 47.36 -225.07 15.61
CA LEU A 36 46.35 -224.48 16.49
C LEU A 36 46.86 -223.22 17.22
N ASN A 37 48.14 -223.17 17.56
CA ASN A 37 48.76 -221.98 18.14
C ASN A 37 48.86 -220.85 17.10
N CYS A 38 49.19 -221.15 15.84
CA CYS A 38 49.25 -220.16 14.76
C CYS A 38 47.89 -219.47 14.53
N TYR A 39 46.78 -220.22 14.52
CA TYR A 39 45.45 -219.63 14.38
C TYR A 39 45.03 -218.76 15.57
N ARG A 40 45.38 -219.15 16.80
CA ARG A 40 45.13 -218.31 17.99
C ARG A 40 45.92 -217.00 17.92
N ALA A 41 47.22 -217.08 17.63
CA ALA A 41 48.08 -215.91 17.51
C ALA A 41 47.58 -214.95 16.39
N ALA A 42 47.08 -215.48 15.27
CA ALA A 42 46.47 -214.67 14.21
C ALA A 42 45.16 -214.00 14.64
N ALA A 43 44.31 -214.69 15.43
CA ALA A 43 43.06 -214.11 15.95
C ALA A 43 43.30 -213.05 17.03
N GLU A 44 44.25 -213.29 17.94
CA GLU A 44 44.67 -212.33 18.97
C GLU A 44 45.37 -211.11 18.34
N ALA A 45 46.20 -211.32 17.30
CA ALA A 45 46.75 -210.23 16.49
C ALA A 45 45.64 -209.43 15.80
N ALA A 46 44.66 -210.08 15.16
CA ALA A 46 43.55 -209.40 14.51
C ALA A 46 42.65 -208.62 15.51
N GLN A 47 42.44 -209.12 16.72
CA GLN A 47 41.76 -208.37 17.79
C GLN A 47 42.58 -207.17 18.28
N SER A 48 43.91 -207.35 18.43
CA SER A 48 44.83 -206.28 18.83
C SER A 48 44.92 -205.18 17.76
N GLU A 49 44.98 -205.56 16.48
CA GLU A 49 44.91 -204.65 15.34
C GLU A 49 43.56 -203.95 15.24
N LEU A 50 42.44 -204.67 15.44
CA LEU A 50 41.11 -204.07 15.47
C LEU A 50 41.00 -203.03 16.61
N ALA A 51 41.45 -203.37 17.82
CA ALA A 51 41.46 -202.44 18.95
C ALA A 51 42.38 -201.23 18.70
N ALA A 52 43.56 -201.44 18.12
CA ALA A 52 44.48 -200.36 17.75
C ALA A 52 43.91 -199.48 16.61
N LEU A 53 43.13 -200.05 15.69
CA LEU A 53 42.38 -199.32 14.66
C LEU A 53 41.20 -198.55 15.25
N SER A 54 40.46 -199.10 16.21
CA SER A 54 39.42 -198.39 16.96
C SER A 54 39.99 -197.20 17.73
N VAL A 55 41.07 -197.38 18.49
CA VAL A 55 41.74 -196.26 19.19
C VAL A 55 42.28 -195.22 18.22
N LYS A 56 42.82 -195.62 17.05
CA LYS A 56 43.21 -194.68 15.99
C LYS A 56 42.01 -193.94 15.39
N TYR A 57 40.88 -194.62 15.20
CA TYR A 57 39.63 -194.02 14.71
C TYR A 57 39.08 -193.01 15.71
N ASP A 58 39.01 -193.36 17.00
CA ASP A 58 38.52 -192.48 18.07
C ASP A 58 39.45 -191.27 18.25
N CYS A 59 40.77 -191.46 18.18
CA CYS A 59 41.74 -190.36 18.15
C CYS A 59 41.53 -189.46 16.93
N ALA A 60 41.41 -190.01 15.72
CA ALA A 60 41.18 -189.23 14.51
C ALA A 60 39.81 -188.52 14.50
N GLN A 61 38.78 -189.12 15.11
CA GLN A 61 37.46 -188.53 15.29
C GLN A 61 37.50 -187.39 16.32
N SER A 62 38.24 -187.57 17.42
CA SER A 62 38.52 -186.53 18.42
C SER A 62 39.30 -185.36 17.82
N GLU A 63 40.33 -185.63 17.01
CA GLU A 63 41.05 -184.60 16.26
C GLU A 63 40.17 -183.91 15.22
N LEU A 64 39.30 -184.63 14.49
CA LEU A 64 38.31 -184.03 13.60
C LEU A 64 37.32 -183.13 14.35
N LEU A 65 36.85 -183.53 15.53
CA LEU A 65 35.97 -182.70 16.37
C LEU A 65 36.71 -181.47 16.92
N LYS A 66 37.97 -181.62 17.31
CA LYS A 66 38.86 -180.53 17.79
C LYS A 66 39.25 -179.56 16.67
N LEU A 67 39.44 -180.05 15.45
CA LEU A 67 39.67 -179.24 14.26
C LEU A 67 38.39 -178.54 13.81
N ARG A 68 37.23 -179.21 13.86
CA ARG A 68 35.91 -178.59 13.60
C ARG A 68 35.57 -177.50 14.61
N SER A 69 35.78 -177.73 15.91
CA SER A 69 35.54 -176.69 16.93
C SER A 69 36.53 -175.53 16.82
N ARG A 70 37.81 -175.80 16.51
CA ARG A 70 38.80 -174.74 16.19
C ARG A 70 38.44 -173.98 14.91
N MET A 71 37.90 -174.65 13.90
CA MET A 71 37.42 -174.03 12.66
C MET A 71 36.21 -173.12 12.95
N VAL A 72 35.23 -173.60 13.71
CA VAL A 72 34.07 -172.80 14.15
C VAL A 72 34.49 -171.59 14.99
N SER A 73 35.45 -171.73 15.93
CA SER A 73 35.94 -170.59 16.70
C SER A 73 36.76 -169.61 15.85
N LYS A 74 37.46 -170.08 14.82
CA LYS A 74 38.17 -169.20 13.87
C LYS A 74 37.22 -168.48 12.92
N GLU A 75 36.18 -169.15 12.44
CA GLU A 75 35.11 -168.55 11.65
C GLU A 75 34.39 -167.47 12.47
N ALA A 76 34.02 -167.75 13.73
CA ALA A 76 33.46 -166.74 14.64
C ALA A 76 34.37 -165.51 14.77
N SER A 77 35.67 -165.72 15.08
CA SER A 77 36.63 -164.61 15.18
C SER A 77 36.86 -163.86 13.85
N PHE A 78 36.63 -164.51 12.71
CA PHE A 78 36.72 -163.88 11.40
C PHE A 78 35.48 -163.04 11.09
N GLN A 79 34.28 -163.50 11.43
CA GLN A 79 33.06 -162.71 11.32
C GLN A 79 33.05 -161.52 12.29
N GLU A 80 33.60 -161.67 13.51
CA GLU A 80 33.85 -160.57 14.45
C GLU A 80 34.81 -159.52 13.87
N LEU A 81 35.99 -159.94 13.39
CA LEU A 81 36.96 -159.03 12.74
C LEU A 81 36.40 -158.37 11.47
N LYS A 82 35.56 -159.07 10.71
CA LYS A 82 34.86 -158.52 9.55
C LYS A 82 33.85 -157.45 9.96
N ALA A 83 33.03 -157.72 10.99
CA ALA A 83 32.07 -156.75 11.53
C ALA A 83 32.79 -155.51 12.10
N GLU A 84 33.92 -155.68 12.77
CA GLU A 84 34.73 -154.55 13.24
C GLU A 84 35.37 -153.76 12.07
N ALA A 85 35.83 -154.45 11.02
CA ALA A 85 36.33 -153.77 9.81
C ALA A 85 35.22 -153.03 9.04
N GLU A 86 33.97 -153.51 9.08
CA GLU A 86 32.80 -152.84 8.53
C GLU A 86 32.38 -151.64 9.39
N SER A 87 32.34 -151.81 10.72
CA SER A 87 32.18 -150.73 11.73
C SER A 87 33.22 -149.62 11.56
N CYS A 88 34.51 -149.96 11.43
CA CYS A 88 35.58 -148.99 11.20
C CYS A 88 35.42 -148.22 9.89
N LYS A 89 34.98 -148.87 8.80
CA LYS A 89 34.67 -148.20 7.53
C LYS A 89 33.48 -147.24 7.68
N GLU A 90 32.42 -147.66 8.35
CA GLU A 90 31.24 -146.82 8.60
C GLU A 90 31.56 -145.63 9.50
N ASN A 91 32.34 -145.84 10.56
CA ASN A 91 32.86 -144.78 11.43
C ASN A 91 33.70 -143.76 10.65
N ASN A 92 34.62 -144.23 9.79
CA ASN A 92 35.44 -143.35 8.95
C ASN A 92 34.57 -142.59 7.92
N ALA A 93 33.60 -143.24 7.29
CA ALA A 93 32.64 -142.59 6.39
C ALA A 93 31.81 -141.51 7.11
N ARG A 94 31.34 -141.78 8.33
CA ARG A 94 30.65 -140.80 9.19
C ARG A 94 31.55 -139.65 9.62
N GLN A 95 32.84 -139.89 9.87
CA GLN A 95 33.81 -138.82 10.17
C GLN A 95 34.11 -137.97 8.93
N MET A 96 34.31 -138.60 7.76
CA MET A 96 34.55 -137.90 6.49
C MET A 96 33.35 -137.03 6.09
N ALA A 97 32.12 -137.55 6.22
CA ALA A 97 30.90 -136.78 5.97
C ALA A 97 30.75 -135.57 6.91
N ARG A 98 31.16 -135.69 8.18
CA ARG A 98 31.20 -134.57 9.14
C ARG A 98 32.28 -133.55 8.77
N LEU A 99 33.48 -133.99 8.37
CA LEU A 99 34.55 -133.09 7.93
C LEU A 99 34.15 -132.31 6.69
N LEU A 100 33.57 -132.97 5.68
CA LEU A 100 33.04 -132.30 4.49
C LEU A 100 31.93 -131.30 4.84
N SER A 101 30.97 -131.68 5.68
CA SER A 101 29.91 -130.78 6.14
C SER A 101 30.45 -129.55 6.88
N LEU A 102 31.50 -129.70 7.68
CA LEU A 102 32.15 -128.59 8.38
C LEU A 102 32.98 -127.71 7.43
N GLN A 103 33.63 -128.31 6.41
CA GLN A 103 34.34 -127.56 5.39
C GLN A 103 33.39 -126.73 4.53
N THR A 104 32.25 -127.30 4.12
CA THR A 104 31.17 -126.55 3.44
C THR A 104 30.65 -125.42 4.32
N GLN A 105 30.35 -125.68 5.60
CA GLN A 105 29.88 -124.64 6.53
C GLN A 105 30.91 -123.52 6.76
N ILE A 106 32.21 -123.84 6.79
CA ILE A 106 33.28 -122.82 6.87
C ILE A 106 33.30 -121.98 5.60
N GLN A 107 33.25 -122.59 4.41
CA GLN A 107 33.22 -121.86 3.15
C GLN A 107 31.96 -120.98 3.03
N GLU A 108 30.79 -121.48 3.43
CA GLU A 108 29.54 -120.70 3.48
C GLU A 108 29.69 -119.47 4.38
N MET A 109 30.28 -119.62 5.59
CA MET A 109 30.54 -118.48 6.48
C MET A 109 31.61 -117.51 5.94
N GLU A 110 32.61 -117.98 5.21
CA GLU A 110 33.62 -117.13 4.56
C GLU A 110 33.02 -116.32 3.40
N GLU A 111 32.15 -116.94 2.60
CA GLU A 111 31.39 -116.27 1.53
C GLU A 111 30.39 -115.26 2.11
N GLU A 112 29.62 -115.62 3.15
CA GLU A 112 28.76 -114.69 3.89
C GLU A 112 29.54 -113.52 4.49
N ALA A 113 30.71 -113.76 5.09
CA ALA A 113 31.57 -112.71 5.63
C ALA A 113 32.09 -111.76 4.53
N GLY A 114 32.41 -112.28 3.33
CA GLY A 114 32.78 -111.48 2.16
C GLY A 114 31.64 -110.61 1.65
N VAL A 115 30.41 -111.15 1.61
CA VAL A 115 29.20 -110.39 1.25
C VAL A 115 28.88 -109.33 2.31
N LEU A 116 29.00 -109.66 3.60
CA LEU A 116 28.80 -108.70 4.70
C LEU A 116 29.86 -107.58 4.67
N ALA A 117 31.14 -107.89 4.43
CA ALA A 117 32.20 -106.90 4.34
C ALA A 117 32.02 -105.95 3.14
N SER A 118 31.70 -106.48 1.97
CA SER A 118 31.43 -105.66 0.78
C SER A 118 30.15 -104.82 0.91
N SER A 119 29.10 -105.37 1.54
CA SER A 119 27.88 -104.65 1.90
C SER A 119 28.14 -103.51 2.89
N LYS A 120 28.91 -103.77 3.97
CA LYS A 120 29.37 -102.74 4.93
C LYS A 120 30.12 -101.62 4.22
N ASN A 121 31.12 -101.95 3.41
CA ASN A 121 31.94 -100.95 2.71
C ASN A 121 31.07 -100.08 1.77
N LYS A 122 30.08 -100.68 1.10
CA LYS A 122 29.12 -99.93 0.26
C LYS A 122 28.23 -99.00 1.09
N ALA A 123 27.73 -99.46 2.24
CA ALA A 123 26.92 -98.65 3.15
C ALA A 123 27.73 -97.50 3.78
N GLU A 124 28.99 -97.76 4.14
CA GLU A 124 29.92 -96.79 4.72
C GLU A 124 30.31 -95.69 3.73
N LEU A 125 30.61 -96.04 2.47
CA LEU A 125 30.77 -95.08 1.38
C LEU A 125 29.50 -94.26 1.12
N THR A 126 28.32 -94.90 1.14
CA THR A 126 27.03 -94.20 0.96
C THR A 126 26.78 -93.20 2.09
N ALA A 127 27.08 -93.57 3.33
CA ALA A 127 26.99 -92.67 4.48
C ALA A 127 28.02 -91.54 4.43
N GLN A 128 29.24 -91.79 3.92
CA GLN A 128 30.26 -90.75 3.75
C GLN A 128 29.83 -89.70 2.70
N VAL A 129 29.26 -90.12 1.58
CA VAL A 129 28.70 -89.22 0.55
C VAL A 129 27.56 -88.40 1.14
N ALA A 130 26.57 -89.06 1.75
CA ALA A 130 25.42 -88.37 2.37
C ALA A 130 25.85 -87.39 3.47
N ASN A 131 26.88 -87.70 4.27
CA ASN A 131 27.42 -86.79 5.28
C ASN A 131 28.11 -85.56 4.66
N LYS A 132 28.82 -85.71 3.53
CA LYS A 132 29.44 -84.60 2.81
C LYS A 132 28.37 -83.67 2.23
N GLU A 133 27.36 -84.23 1.57
CA GLU A 133 26.18 -83.47 1.09
C GLU A 133 25.47 -82.74 2.26
N ASN A 134 25.36 -83.37 3.43
CA ASN A 134 24.76 -82.76 4.62
C ASN A 134 25.59 -81.62 5.23
N LEU A 135 26.89 -81.53 4.95
CA LEU A 135 27.75 -80.40 5.33
C LEU A 135 27.62 -79.27 4.32
N GLU A 136 27.71 -79.57 3.02
CA GLU A 136 27.55 -78.60 1.93
C GLU A 136 26.19 -77.89 2.00
N LEU A 137 25.10 -78.64 2.26
CA LEU A 137 23.76 -78.07 2.46
C LEU A 137 23.65 -77.21 3.72
N LYS A 138 24.47 -77.43 4.77
CA LYS A 138 24.47 -76.57 5.97
C LYS A 138 25.26 -75.28 5.74
N GLU A 139 26.36 -75.35 4.99
CA GLU A 139 27.14 -74.19 4.60
C GLU A 139 26.31 -73.27 3.68
N GLU A 140 25.61 -73.83 2.69
CA GLU A 140 24.69 -73.04 1.86
C GLU A 140 23.51 -72.49 2.68
N LEU A 141 22.86 -73.29 3.55
CA LEU A 141 21.78 -72.78 4.41
C LEU A 141 22.27 -71.60 5.26
N HIS A 142 23.47 -71.67 5.83
CA HIS A 142 24.07 -70.56 6.57
C HIS A 142 24.33 -69.34 5.67
N GLU A 143 24.83 -69.52 4.44
CA GLU A 143 25.06 -68.42 3.50
C GLU A 143 23.75 -67.75 3.06
N GLN A 144 22.71 -68.53 2.73
CA GLN A 144 21.39 -68.03 2.36
C GLN A 144 20.70 -67.33 3.55
N ASN A 145 20.89 -67.82 4.78
CA ASN A 145 20.41 -67.14 5.99
C ASN A 145 21.16 -65.81 6.26
N ALA A 146 22.47 -65.76 5.98
CA ALA A 146 23.24 -64.51 6.05
C ALA A 146 22.78 -63.49 4.99
N LYS A 147 22.49 -63.93 3.76
CA LYS A 147 21.89 -63.10 2.70
C LYS A 147 20.50 -62.58 3.12
N LEU A 148 19.64 -63.44 3.68
CA LEU A 148 18.30 -63.07 4.16
C LEU A 148 18.35 -62.01 5.27
N ASN A 149 19.19 -62.21 6.29
CA ASN A 149 19.35 -61.25 7.39
C ASN A 149 19.91 -59.91 6.90
N LYS A 150 20.81 -59.91 5.91
CA LYS A 150 21.28 -58.68 5.27
C LYS A 150 20.12 -57.94 4.58
N CYS A 151 19.32 -58.63 3.76
CA CYS A 151 18.18 -58.03 3.07
C CYS A 151 17.10 -57.51 4.06
N LEU A 152 16.91 -58.17 5.21
CA LEU A 152 16.03 -57.69 6.27
C LEU A 152 16.52 -56.36 6.86
N ASN A 153 17.81 -56.28 7.22
CA ASN A 153 18.39 -55.04 7.75
C ASN A 153 18.31 -53.88 6.74
N GLU A 154 18.62 -54.13 5.46
CA GLU A 154 18.49 -53.13 4.39
C GLU A 154 17.03 -52.67 4.19
N CYS A 155 16.07 -53.57 4.38
CA CYS A 155 14.63 -53.25 4.34
C CYS A 155 14.20 -52.41 5.55
N GLU A 156 14.61 -52.76 6.78
CA GLU A 156 14.34 -51.98 7.99
C GLU A 156 14.95 -50.57 7.92
N GLU A 157 16.20 -50.45 7.48
CA GLU A 157 16.84 -49.15 7.27
C GLU A 157 16.05 -48.30 6.27
N SER A 158 15.67 -48.87 5.12
CA SER A 158 14.83 -48.23 4.10
C SER A 158 13.47 -47.79 4.65
N MET A 159 12.77 -48.64 5.41
CA MET A 159 11.52 -48.28 6.07
C MET A 159 11.71 -47.11 7.04
N THR A 160 12.76 -47.10 7.87
CA THR A 160 13.00 -45.97 8.77
C THR A 160 13.33 -44.69 8.01
N GLN A 161 13.98 -44.76 6.84
CA GLN A 161 14.22 -43.60 5.99
C GLN A 161 12.92 -43.09 5.37
N ALA A 162 12.07 -43.97 4.85
CA ALA A 162 10.75 -43.62 4.34
C ALA A 162 9.88 -42.93 5.40
N SER A 163 9.83 -43.45 6.64
CA SER A 163 9.12 -42.79 7.75
C SER A 163 9.72 -41.44 8.14
N LYS A 164 11.05 -41.27 8.08
CA LYS A 164 11.71 -39.97 8.31
C LYS A 164 11.39 -38.95 7.20
N ILE A 165 11.15 -39.41 5.97
CA ILE A 165 10.76 -38.57 4.83
C ILE A 165 9.28 -38.19 4.91
N SER A 166 8.36 -39.14 5.15
CA SER A 166 6.92 -38.84 5.27
C SER A 166 6.64 -37.84 6.40
N ARG A 167 7.29 -38.01 7.57
CA ARG A 167 7.15 -37.07 8.69
C ARG A 167 7.56 -35.64 8.33
N LYS A 168 8.66 -35.47 7.59
CA LYS A 168 9.12 -34.15 7.10
C LYS A 168 8.17 -33.56 6.06
N TYR A 169 7.54 -34.41 5.26
CA TYR A 169 6.57 -34.00 4.26
C TYR A 169 5.26 -33.53 4.91
N GLU A 170 4.73 -34.27 5.89
CA GLU A 170 3.60 -33.88 6.74
C GLU A 170 3.87 -32.55 7.48
N GLU A 171 5.08 -32.40 8.03
CA GLU A 171 5.52 -31.19 8.74
C GLU A 171 5.60 -29.98 7.79
N LEU A 172 6.10 -30.16 6.56
CA LEU A 172 6.13 -29.13 5.51
C LEU A 172 4.73 -28.76 5.01
N LEU A 173 3.83 -29.73 4.80
CA LEU A 173 2.42 -29.49 4.46
C LEU A 173 1.72 -28.70 5.56
N THR A 174 1.96 -29.05 6.83
CA THR A 174 1.39 -28.35 8.00
C THR A 174 1.91 -26.92 8.14
N GLN A 175 3.20 -26.68 7.82
CA GLN A 175 3.75 -25.32 7.79
C GLN A 175 3.13 -24.49 6.66
N LEU A 176 3.03 -25.05 5.45
CA LEU A 176 2.39 -24.39 4.31
C LEU A 176 0.92 -24.07 4.59
N SER A 177 0.17 -25.00 5.19
CA SER A 177 -1.23 -24.77 5.54
C SER A 177 -1.39 -23.69 6.61
N GLY A 178 -0.47 -23.62 7.58
CA GLY A 178 -0.40 -22.54 8.58
C GLY A 178 -0.01 -21.18 8.00
N PHE A 179 0.82 -21.11 6.95
CA PHE A 179 1.14 -19.87 6.25
C PHE A 179 -0.01 -19.35 5.36
N LEU A 180 -0.90 -20.24 4.91
CA LEU A 180 -2.02 -19.92 4.02
C LEU A 180 -3.37 -19.79 4.75
N ASP A 181 -3.40 -20.07 6.07
CA ASP A 181 -4.59 -20.18 6.92
C ASP A 181 -5.64 -21.18 6.36
N VAL A 182 -5.15 -22.35 5.92
CA VAL A 182 -5.94 -23.42 5.31
C VAL A 182 -5.95 -24.66 6.22
N ASN A 183 -7.13 -25.28 6.40
CA ASN A 183 -7.25 -26.59 7.05
C ASN A 183 -7.11 -27.72 6.02
N ILE A 184 -5.94 -28.36 5.98
CA ILE A 184 -5.69 -29.51 5.08
C ILE A 184 -6.05 -30.88 5.68
N ARG A 185 -6.68 -30.95 6.87
CA ARG A 185 -6.92 -32.22 7.58
C ARG A 185 -8.03 -33.08 6.99
N GLU A 186 -8.90 -32.48 6.18
CA GLU A 186 -10.10 -33.09 5.61
C GLU A 186 -10.01 -33.25 4.08
N GLU A 187 -8.89 -32.81 3.48
CA GLU A 187 -8.60 -32.89 2.05
C GLU A 187 -7.96 -34.24 1.71
N GLU A 188 -8.45 -34.93 0.66
CA GLU A 188 -7.82 -36.18 0.19
C GLU A 188 -6.43 -35.93 -0.42
N GLU A 189 -6.23 -34.78 -1.08
CA GLU A 189 -4.95 -34.37 -1.67
C GLU A 189 -4.51 -32.97 -1.18
N PRO A 190 -3.98 -32.87 0.06
CA PRO A 190 -3.52 -31.61 0.67
C PRO A 190 -2.61 -30.75 -0.22
N GLN A 191 -1.75 -31.38 -1.01
CA GLN A 191 -0.82 -30.68 -1.90
C GLN A 191 -1.55 -29.93 -3.03
N GLU A 192 -2.57 -30.53 -3.64
CA GLU A 192 -3.34 -29.92 -4.72
C GLU A 192 -4.14 -28.72 -4.18
N HIS A 193 -4.76 -28.87 -3.00
CA HIS A 193 -5.50 -27.78 -2.36
C HIS A 193 -4.58 -26.58 -2.04
N LEU A 194 -3.41 -26.82 -1.41
CA LEU A 194 -2.43 -25.77 -1.11
C LEU A 194 -1.91 -25.09 -2.39
N MET A 195 -1.66 -25.86 -3.46
CA MET A 195 -1.26 -25.33 -4.77
C MET A 195 -2.36 -24.49 -5.43
N SER A 196 -3.62 -24.90 -5.29
CA SER A 196 -4.77 -24.12 -5.76
C SER A 196 -4.88 -22.79 -5.01
N LYS A 197 -4.80 -22.81 -3.67
CA LYS A 197 -4.84 -21.59 -2.84
C LYS A 197 -3.67 -20.64 -3.14
N LEU A 198 -2.46 -21.17 -3.36
CA LEU A 198 -1.33 -20.38 -3.84
C LEU A 198 -1.59 -19.76 -5.22
N SER A 199 -2.23 -20.51 -6.13
CA SER A 199 -2.62 -20.01 -7.46
C SER A 199 -3.64 -18.88 -7.38
N GLU A 200 -4.62 -18.97 -6.48
CA GLU A 200 -5.59 -17.89 -6.19
C GLU A 200 -4.89 -16.64 -5.65
N ILE A 201 -4.10 -16.78 -4.57
CA ILE A 201 -3.39 -15.65 -3.94
C ILE A 201 -2.42 -14.98 -4.93
N CYS A 202 -1.77 -15.74 -5.81
CA CYS A 202 -0.95 -15.15 -6.89
C CYS A 202 -1.77 -14.30 -7.86
N LYS A 203 -2.98 -14.73 -8.25
CA LYS A 203 -3.88 -13.97 -9.15
C LYS A 203 -4.42 -12.72 -8.46
N GLU A 204 -4.84 -12.84 -7.20
CA GLU A 204 -5.28 -11.71 -6.38
C GLU A 204 -4.17 -10.68 -6.20
N ASN A 205 -2.92 -11.11 -5.95
CA ASN A 205 -1.78 -10.22 -5.82
C ASN A 205 -1.47 -9.44 -7.11
N LEU A 206 -1.59 -10.09 -8.28
CA LEU A 206 -1.48 -9.43 -9.58
C LEU A 206 -2.58 -8.37 -9.77
N ILE A 207 -3.84 -8.72 -9.50
CA ILE A 207 -4.98 -7.80 -9.62
C ILE A 207 -4.82 -6.60 -8.68
N LEU A 208 -4.40 -6.82 -7.42
CA LEU A 208 -4.13 -5.74 -6.46
C LEU A 208 -2.97 -4.85 -6.91
N LYS A 209 -1.92 -5.42 -7.52
CA LYS A 209 -0.79 -4.67 -8.06
C LYS A 209 -1.20 -3.78 -9.24
N ASP A 210 -2.06 -4.28 -10.12
CA ASP A 210 -2.61 -3.51 -11.25
C ASP A 210 -3.60 -2.42 -10.79
N GLN A 211 -4.33 -2.65 -9.68
CA GLN A 211 -5.11 -1.60 -9.01
C GLN A 211 -4.21 -0.52 -8.40
N VAL A 212 -3.09 -0.89 -7.78
CA VAL A 212 -2.12 0.06 -7.20
C VAL A 212 -1.45 0.92 -8.27
N THR A 213 -1.09 0.37 -9.43
CA THR A 213 -0.55 1.17 -10.54
C THR A 213 -1.60 2.13 -11.11
N ALA A 214 -2.83 1.66 -11.35
CA ALA A 214 -3.93 2.52 -11.82
C ALA A 214 -4.25 3.67 -10.84
N LEU A 215 -4.26 3.40 -9.52
CA LEU A 215 -4.44 4.43 -8.48
C LEU A 215 -3.26 5.42 -8.45
N GLN A 216 -2.02 4.95 -8.60
CA GLN A 216 -0.85 5.82 -8.66
C GLN A 216 -0.89 6.73 -9.90
N GLU A 217 -1.34 6.23 -11.05
CA GLU A 217 -1.55 7.03 -12.25
C GLU A 217 -2.66 8.08 -12.06
N ALA A 218 -3.78 7.72 -11.46
CA ALA A 218 -4.86 8.65 -11.13
C ALA A 218 -4.41 9.78 -10.18
N ILE A 219 -3.62 9.44 -9.14
CA ILE A 219 -2.99 10.42 -8.25
C ILE A 219 -2.06 11.36 -9.03
N ASN A 220 -1.20 10.81 -9.90
CA ASN A 220 -0.27 11.58 -10.72
C ASN A 220 -0.97 12.50 -11.74
N ILE A 221 -2.19 12.16 -12.18
CA ILE A 221 -3.04 13.01 -13.03
C ILE A 221 -3.66 14.13 -12.19
N HIS A 222 -4.29 13.80 -11.06
CA HIS A 222 -4.94 14.77 -10.19
C HIS A 222 -3.94 15.78 -9.57
N GLU A 223 -2.69 15.39 -9.29
CA GLU A 223 -1.66 16.32 -8.85
C GLU A 223 -1.33 17.37 -9.94
N LYS A 224 -1.20 16.93 -11.20
CA LYS A 224 -0.95 17.83 -12.35
C LYS A 224 -2.13 18.77 -12.57
N GLU A 225 -3.36 18.27 -12.48
CA GLU A 225 -4.58 19.08 -12.59
C GLU A 225 -4.71 20.09 -11.44
N SER A 226 -4.45 19.67 -10.19
CA SER A 226 -4.43 20.55 -9.02
C SER A 226 -3.38 21.65 -9.16
N LYS A 227 -2.20 21.34 -9.71
CA LYS A 227 -1.15 22.32 -10.01
C LYS A 227 -1.60 23.33 -11.09
N ALA A 228 -2.11 22.87 -12.23
CA ALA A 228 -2.59 23.74 -13.31
C ALA A 228 -3.78 24.63 -12.87
N SER A 229 -4.64 24.09 -12.00
CA SER A 229 -5.75 24.82 -11.37
C SER A 229 -5.22 25.91 -10.43
N ARG A 230 -4.23 25.61 -9.59
CA ARG A 230 -3.58 26.56 -8.69
C ARG A 230 -2.89 27.70 -9.44
N GLU A 231 -2.17 27.39 -10.51
CA GLU A 231 -1.55 28.39 -11.41
C GLU A 231 -2.59 29.29 -12.08
N THR A 232 -3.75 28.73 -12.45
CA THR A 232 -4.86 29.49 -13.03
C THR A 232 -5.56 30.38 -12.00
N ILE A 233 -5.76 29.91 -10.78
CA ILE A 233 -6.27 30.73 -9.66
C ILE A 233 -5.29 31.88 -9.35
N MET A 234 -3.98 31.62 -9.29
CA MET A 234 -2.98 32.67 -9.08
C MET A 234 -3.00 33.74 -10.18
N ARG A 235 -3.21 33.33 -11.45
CA ARG A 235 -3.36 34.25 -12.59
C ARG A 235 -4.59 35.15 -12.42
N LEU A 236 -5.76 34.55 -12.11
CA LEU A 236 -7.00 35.28 -11.90
C LEU A 236 -6.96 36.21 -10.69
N VAL A 237 -6.36 35.78 -9.56
CA VAL A 237 -6.16 36.64 -8.38
C VAL A 237 -5.27 37.84 -8.71
N SER A 238 -4.22 37.64 -9.51
CA SER A 238 -3.33 38.73 -9.96
C SER A 238 -4.07 39.73 -10.86
N GLU A 239 -4.93 39.24 -11.74
CA GLU A 239 -5.76 40.06 -12.63
C GLU A 239 -6.83 40.85 -11.85
N VAL A 240 -7.57 40.19 -10.95
CA VAL A 240 -8.54 40.84 -10.05
C VAL A 240 -7.86 41.92 -9.19
N THR A 241 -6.67 41.65 -8.64
CA THR A 241 -5.91 42.63 -7.85
C THR A 241 -5.53 43.86 -8.70
N LYS A 242 -5.14 43.66 -9.96
CA LYS A 242 -4.82 44.73 -10.91
C LYS A 242 -6.04 45.58 -11.26
N GLU A 243 -7.18 44.96 -11.55
CA GLU A 243 -8.42 45.68 -11.86
C GLU A 243 -9.00 46.39 -10.61
N GLN A 244 -8.86 45.81 -9.42
CA GLN A 244 -9.19 46.47 -8.15
C GLN A 244 -8.30 47.71 -7.92
N GLY A 245 -7.01 47.64 -8.25
CA GLY A 245 -6.09 48.78 -8.23
C GLY A 245 -6.52 49.90 -9.18
N LYS A 246 -6.91 49.58 -10.42
CA LYS A 246 -7.49 50.56 -11.35
C LYS A 246 -8.78 51.16 -10.82
N ALA A 247 -9.70 50.35 -10.29
CA ALA A 247 -10.98 50.79 -9.75
C ALA A 247 -10.78 51.77 -8.58
N ALA A 248 -9.84 51.50 -7.67
CA ALA A 248 -9.45 52.42 -6.61
C ALA A 248 -8.93 53.76 -7.17
N GLY A 249 -8.12 53.72 -8.23
CA GLY A 249 -7.69 54.91 -8.98
C GLY A 249 -8.86 55.71 -9.56
N TYR A 250 -9.80 55.05 -10.24
CA TYR A 250 -11.00 55.70 -10.77
C TYR A 250 -11.87 56.34 -9.68
N TYR A 251 -12.01 55.71 -8.50
CA TYR A 251 -12.69 56.32 -7.36
C TYR A 251 -11.94 57.54 -6.80
N GLN A 252 -10.60 57.52 -6.79
CA GLN A 252 -9.79 58.67 -6.39
C GLN A 252 -9.93 59.84 -7.38
N ASP A 253 -9.87 59.58 -8.69
CA ASP A 253 -10.04 60.59 -9.74
C ASP A 253 -11.47 61.16 -9.74
N MET A 254 -12.50 60.32 -9.58
CA MET A 254 -13.89 60.75 -9.45
C MET A 254 -14.08 61.62 -8.19
N GLY A 255 -13.46 61.24 -7.07
CA GLY A 255 -13.48 62.02 -5.83
C GLY A 255 -12.74 63.35 -5.94
N LYS A 256 -11.71 63.45 -6.78
CA LYS A 256 -11.06 64.72 -7.14
C LYS A 256 -11.97 65.57 -8.02
N LEU A 257 -12.48 65.01 -9.12
CA LEU A 257 -13.38 65.71 -10.05
C LEU A 257 -14.64 66.24 -9.36
N SER A 258 -15.18 65.54 -8.35
CA SER A 258 -16.28 66.05 -7.54
C SER A 258 -15.89 67.30 -6.74
N LYS A 259 -14.69 67.33 -6.13
CA LYS A 259 -14.19 68.50 -5.39
C LYS A 259 -13.90 69.68 -6.31
N ASP A 260 -13.33 69.41 -7.49
CA ASP A 260 -13.06 70.41 -8.52
C ASP A 260 -14.38 71.00 -9.05
N LEU A 261 -15.41 70.16 -9.25
CA LEU A 261 -16.78 70.55 -9.65
C LEU A 261 -17.48 71.39 -8.57
N ASP A 262 -17.42 71.00 -7.30
CA ASP A 262 -18.01 71.77 -6.21
C ASP A 262 -17.29 73.11 -5.99
N SER A 263 -15.97 73.14 -6.15
CA SER A 263 -15.20 74.40 -6.16
C SER A 263 -15.63 75.32 -7.30
N ALA A 264 -15.76 74.78 -8.52
CA ALA A 264 -16.26 75.54 -9.68
C ALA A 264 -17.72 75.99 -9.51
N ARG A 265 -18.56 75.18 -8.86
CA ARG A 265 -19.96 75.52 -8.51
C ARG A 265 -20.01 76.71 -7.55
N ILE A 266 -19.15 76.76 -6.54
CA ILE A 266 -19.04 77.89 -5.60
C ILE A 266 -18.59 79.16 -6.34
N VAL A 267 -17.53 79.08 -7.17
CA VAL A 267 -17.05 80.24 -7.95
C VAL A 267 -18.13 80.77 -8.90
N ARG A 268 -18.86 79.88 -9.58
CA ARG A 268 -20.02 80.25 -10.40
C ARG A 268 -21.10 80.96 -9.57
N GLN A 269 -21.43 80.45 -8.38
CA GLN A 269 -22.42 81.09 -7.49
C GLN A 269 -21.98 82.49 -7.03
N SER A 270 -20.70 82.69 -6.68
CA SER A 270 -20.20 84.02 -6.33
C SER A 270 -20.29 84.99 -7.51
N LEU A 271 -19.91 84.55 -8.73
CA LEU A 271 -20.03 85.37 -9.94
C LEU A 271 -21.50 85.66 -10.30
N GLU A 272 -22.41 84.72 -10.08
CA GLU A 272 -23.86 84.95 -10.27
C GLU A 272 -24.39 86.00 -9.28
N THR A 273 -23.97 85.98 -8.01
CA THR A 273 -24.31 87.05 -7.06
C THR A 273 -23.66 88.39 -7.40
N GLU A 274 -22.44 88.40 -7.93
CA GLU A 274 -21.76 89.62 -8.39
C GLU A 274 -22.47 90.22 -9.62
N ILE A 275 -22.89 89.39 -10.58
CA ILE A 275 -23.69 89.82 -11.73
C ILE A 275 -25.00 90.47 -11.30
N ILE A 276 -25.71 89.90 -10.31
CA ILE A 276 -26.94 90.50 -9.75
C ILE A 276 -26.63 91.85 -9.09
N ASN A 277 -25.60 91.91 -8.22
CA ASN A 277 -25.18 93.15 -7.58
C ASN A 277 -24.77 94.23 -8.60
N LEU A 278 -24.09 93.87 -9.69
CA LEU A 278 -23.71 94.79 -10.77
C LEU A 278 -24.91 95.24 -11.60
N GLN A 279 -25.90 94.36 -11.84
CA GLN A 279 -27.17 94.73 -12.48
C GLN A 279 -27.97 95.71 -11.61
N ASP A 280 -28.11 95.45 -10.31
CA ASP A 280 -28.80 96.35 -9.38
C ASP A 280 -28.11 97.71 -9.30
N ASN A 281 -26.78 97.73 -9.15
CA ASN A 281 -25.98 98.96 -9.21
C ASN A 281 -26.13 99.70 -10.55
N LEU A 282 -26.23 98.99 -11.68
CA LEU A 282 -26.48 99.60 -12.99
C LEU A 282 -27.88 100.22 -13.05
N THR A 283 -28.93 99.57 -12.54
CA THR A 283 -30.27 100.18 -12.50
C THR A 283 -30.35 101.36 -11.53
N ALA A 284 -29.64 101.31 -10.40
CA ALA A 284 -29.54 102.43 -9.46
C ALA A 284 -28.83 103.64 -10.07
N ASN A 285 -27.65 103.42 -10.69
CA ASN A 285 -26.93 104.47 -11.42
C ASN A 285 -27.74 105.02 -12.59
N ARG A 286 -28.52 104.19 -13.30
CA ARG A 286 -29.41 104.65 -14.38
C ARG A 286 -30.55 105.52 -13.84
N LYS A 287 -31.20 105.14 -12.74
CA LYS A 287 -32.21 105.96 -12.06
C LYS A 287 -31.63 107.30 -11.59
N ALA A 288 -30.43 107.30 -11.00
CA ALA A 288 -29.74 108.51 -10.56
C ALA A 288 -29.36 109.43 -11.74
N LEU A 289 -28.87 108.85 -12.84
CA LEU A 289 -28.58 109.57 -14.08
C LEU A 289 -29.84 110.17 -14.71
N ASP A 290 -30.94 109.43 -14.75
CA ASP A 290 -32.21 109.92 -15.32
C ASP A 290 -32.87 110.99 -14.42
N ALA A 291 -32.72 110.91 -13.09
CA ALA A 291 -33.07 111.98 -12.16
C ALA A 291 -32.20 113.24 -12.36
N SER A 292 -30.88 113.09 -12.51
CA SER A 292 -29.97 114.20 -12.78
C SER A 292 -30.25 114.87 -14.13
N LYS A 293 -30.68 114.12 -15.16
CA LYS A 293 -31.19 114.69 -16.43
C LYS A 293 -32.46 115.50 -16.23
N GLN A 294 -33.39 115.05 -15.37
CA GLN A 294 -34.62 115.79 -15.07
C GLN A 294 -34.30 117.10 -14.32
N GLU A 295 -33.42 117.05 -13.32
CA GLU A 295 -32.91 118.22 -12.59
C GLU A 295 -32.20 119.20 -13.53
N LEU A 296 -31.28 118.73 -14.38
CA LEU A 296 -30.60 119.54 -15.39
C LEU A 296 -31.60 120.19 -16.37
N ASN A 297 -32.67 119.48 -16.75
CA ASN A 297 -33.70 120.04 -17.62
C ASN A 297 -34.57 121.09 -16.89
N TYR A 298 -34.90 120.87 -15.62
CA TYR A 298 -35.58 121.85 -14.77
C TYR A 298 -34.73 123.13 -14.60
N LEU A 299 -33.45 122.99 -14.25
CA LEU A 299 -32.49 124.10 -14.16
C LEU A 299 -32.34 124.84 -15.51
N LYS A 300 -32.39 124.12 -16.64
CA LYS A 300 -32.36 124.69 -17.99
C LYS A 300 -33.64 125.43 -18.38
N ILE A 301 -34.80 125.03 -17.85
CA ILE A 301 -36.07 125.77 -17.99
C ILE A 301 -36.01 127.03 -17.12
N SER A 302 -35.71 126.90 -15.83
CA SER A 302 -35.59 128.03 -14.90
C SER A 302 -34.53 129.05 -15.35
N SER A 303 -33.40 128.61 -15.90
CA SER A 303 -32.38 129.48 -16.49
C SER A 303 -32.88 130.26 -17.72
N ARG A 304 -33.76 129.68 -18.54
CA ARG A 304 -34.41 130.36 -19.67
C ARG A 304 -35.48 131.36 -19.21
N GLU A 305 -36.22 131.01 -18.17
CA GLU A 305 -37.19 131.91 -17.53
C GLU A 305 -36.48 133.13 -16.93
N LEU A 306 -35.37 132.91 -16.20
CA LEU A 306 -34.53 133.98 -15.66
C LEU A 306 -33.87 134.84 -16.74
N ASP A 307 -33.35 134.26 -17.84
CA ASP A 307 -32.86 135.03 -18.99
C ASP A 307 -33.97 135.82 -19.70
N GLY A 308 -35.20 135.27 -19.74
CA GLY A 308 -36.40 135.98 -20.17
C GLY A 308 -36.73 137.18 -19.28
N SER A 309 -36.82 136.98 -17.96
CA SER A 309 -37.03 138.04 -16.98
C SER A 309 -35.94 139.12 -17.02
N LEU A 310 -34.67 138.72 -17.18
CA LEU A 310 -33.54 139.61 -17.34
C LEU A 310 -33.67 140.47 -18.61
N LYS A 311 -34.13 139.88 -19.72
CA LYS A 311 -34.39 140.59 -20.98
C LYS A 311 -35.56 141.57 -20.85
N SER A 312 -36.67 141.17 -20.23
CA SER A 312 -37.79 142.07 -19.96
C SER A 312 -37.38 143.25 -19.07
N SER A 313 -36.69 142.98 -17.96
CA SER A 313 -36.18 144.02 -17.07
C SER A 313 -35.16 144.95 -17.77
N ARG A 314 -34.37 144.43 -18.71
CA ARG A 314 -33.45 145.23 -19.55
C ARG A 314 -34.19 146.05 -20.62
N GLU A 315 -35.36 145.62 -21.07
CA GLU A 315 -36.23 146.41 -21.94
C GLU A 315 -36.93 147.52 -21.15
N GLU A 316 -37.48 147.22 -19.97
CA GLU A 316 -38.05 148.18 -19.03
C GLU A 316 -37.03 149.25 -18.62
N ALA A 317 -35.79 148.85 -18.32
CA ALA A 317 -34.70 149.79 -18.06
C ALA A 317 -34.39 150.66 -19.28
N ARG A 318 -34.47 150.14 -20.51
CA ARG A 318 -34.26 150.93 -21.75
C ARG A 318 -35.42 151.85 -22.07
N THR A 319 -36.67 151.47 -21.83
CA THR A 319 -37.83 152.37 -22.03
C THR A 319 -37.85 153.47 -20.98
N ALA A 320 -37.52 153.17 -19.72
CA ALA A 320 -37.30 154.17 -18.67
C ALA A 320 -36.11 155.11 -18.97
N GLN A 321 -34.99 154.59 -19.49
CA GLN A 321 -33.87 155.41 -19.94
C GLN A 321 -34.29 156.36 -21.08
N SER A 322 -35.11 155.87 -22.02
CA SER A 322 -35.59 156.65 -23.17
C SER A 322 -36.59 157.74 -22.76
N SER A 323 -37.49 157.45 -21.80
CA SER A 323 -38.42 158.47 -21.28
C SER A 323 -37.69 159.55 -20.46
N LEU A 324 -36.63 159.19 -19.73
CA LEU A 324 -35.75 160.15 -19.04
C LEU A 324 -35.01 161.08 -20.03
N VAL A 325 -34.59 160.57 -21.20
CA VAL A 325 -34.01 161.39 -22.27
C VAL A 325 -35.05 162.34 -22.85
N ALA A 326 -36.23 161.84 -23.25
CA ALA A 326 -37.31 162.66 -23.79
C ALA A 326 -37.81 163.74 -22.80
N PHE A 327 -37.77 163.47 -21.49
CA PHE A 327 -38.05 164.45 -20.44
C PHE A 327 -36.97 165.55 -20.36
N LYS A 328 -35.69 165.20 -20.48
CA LYS A 328 -34.58 166.16 -20.55
C LYS A 328 -34.63 167.01 -21.83
N GLU A 329 -35.15 166.48 -22.94
CA GLU A 329 -35.42 167.23 -24.17
C GLU A 329 -36.58 168.23 -24.03
N GLN A 330 -37.66 167.86 -23.35
CA GLN A 330 -38.76 168.78 -23.03
C GLN A 330 -38.32 169.95 -22.13
N ILE A 331 -37.48 169.70 -21.12
CA ILE A 331 -36.97 170.79 -20.26
C ILE A 331 -36.00 171.71 -21.04
N ALA A 332 -35.09 171.15 -21.85
CA ALA A 332 -34.15 171.98 -22.62
C ALA A 332 -34.84 172.81 -23.72
N THR A 333 -35.92 172.30 -24.32
CA THR A 333 -36.73 173.09 -25.27
C THR A 333 -37.49 174.22 -24.56
N LEU A 334 -38.10 173.96 -23.38
CA LEU A 334 -38.75 174.99 -22.56
C LEU A 334 -37.80 176.12 -22.07
N LEU A 335 -36.55 175.79 -21.77
CA LEU A 335 -35.53 176.76 -21.31
C LEU A 335 -34.83 177.51 -22.45
N SER A 336 -35.07 177.11 -23.70
CA SER A 336 -34.53 177.76 -24.90
C SER A 336 -35.43 178.94 -25.31
N ASN A 337 -34.82 180.10 -25.56
CA ASN A 337 -35.54 181.27 -26.08
C ASN A 337 -34.65 182.04 -27.08
N GLY A 338 -35.17 183.11 -27.69
CA GLY A 338 -34.48 183.87 -28.75
C GLY A 338 -33.12 184.50 -28.39
N SER A 339 -32.60 184.28 -27.19
CA SER A 339 -31.25 184.68 -26.77
C SER A 339 -30.25 183.52 -26.59
N ALA A 340 -30.71 182.27 -26.41
CA ALA A 340 -29.84 181.09 -26.29
C ALA A 340 -30.61 179.76 -26.45
N ILE A 341 -29.92 178.76 -27.03
CA ILE A 341 -30.40 177.37 -27.16
C ILE A 341 -29.74 176.51 -26.08
N VAL A 342 -30.55 175.75 -25.35
CA VAL A 342 -30.12 174.87 -24.25
C VAL A 342 -29.99 173.44 -24.76
N LYS A 343 -28.95 172.71 -24.33
CA LYS A 343 -28.79 171.29 -24.66
C LYS A 343 -29.58 170.40 -23.70
N PRO A 344 -30.10 169.24 -24.16
CA PRO A 344 -30.82 168.26 -23.33
C PRO A 344 -29.88 167.45 -22.43
N SER A 345 -29.02 168.12 -21.67
CA SER A 345 -28.21 167.51 -20.62
C SER A 345 -28.52 168.17 -19.28
N GLU A 346 -28.53 167.37 -18.22
CA GLU A 346 -28.86 167.79 -16.85
C GLU A 346 -27.99 168.97 -16.38
N LYS A 347 -26.70 168.93 -16.73
CA LYS A 347 -25.75 170.02 -16.49
C LYS A 347 -26.12 171.31 -17.23
N ALA A 348 -26.41 171.24 -18.53
CA ALA A 348 -26.75 172.43 -19.33
C ALA A 348 -28.11 173.04 -18.92
N ILE A 349 -29.05 172.20 -18.49
CA ILE A 349 -30.34 172.61 -17.91
C ILE A 349 -30.11 173.38 -16.61
N LEU A 350 -29.29 172.86 -15.69
CA LEU A 350 -28.95 173.53 -14.43
C LEU A 350 -28.17 174.83 -14.65
N GLU A 351 -27.17 174.83 -15.53
CA GLU A 351 -26.38 176.02 -15.91
C GLU A 351 -27.28 177.14 -16.45
N ARG A 352 -28.28 176.81 -17.29
CA ARG A 352 -29.24 177.81 -17.80
C ARG A 352 -30.18 178.35 -16.72
N ILE A 353 -30.66 177.49 -15.80
CA ILE A 353 -31.52 177.94 -14.69
C ILE A 353 -30.75 178.92 -13.79
N GLN A 354 -29.48 178.63 -13.51
CA GLN A 354 -28.59 179.55 -12.77
C GLN A 354 -28.35 180.86 -13.53
N GLU A 355 -28.06 180.81 -14.83
CA GLU A 355 -27.88 182.00 -15.69
C GLU A 355 -29.13 182.91 -15.71
N ILE A 356 -30.32 182.31 -15.72
CA ILE A 356 -31.59 183.04 -15.67
C ILE A 356 -31.76 183.72 -14.30
N ASN A 357 -31.49 183.04 -13.19
CA ASN A 357 -31.55 183.63 -11.85
C ASN A 357 -30.60 184.82 -11.69
N CYS A 358 -29.33 184.70 -12.10
CA CYS A 358 -28.38 185.82 -12.04
C CYS A 358 -28.85 187.04 -12.87
N LYS A 359 -29.59 186.80 -13.96
CA LYS A 359 -30.21 187.86 -14.80
C LYS A 359 -31.49 188.44 -14.20
N VAL A 360 -32.08 187.81 -13.19
CA VAL A 360 -33.18 188.36 -12.38
C VAL A 360 -32.60 189.19 -11.23
N GLU A 361 -31.68 188.64 -10.44
CA GLU A 361 -31.00 189.38 -9.35
C GLU A 361 -30.33 190.67 -9.86
N GLY A 362 -29.64 190.61 -11.00
CA GLY A 362 -29.03 191.80 -11.61
C GLY A 362 -30.03 192.88 -12.04
N LYS A 363 -31.30 192.53 -12.30
CA LYS A 363 -32.38 193.50 -12.52
C LYS A 363 -32.99 194.00 -11.22
N GLU A 364 -33.09 193.13 -10.22
CA GLU A 364 -33.62 193.46 -8.90
C GLU A 364 -32.74 194.52 -8.21
N ILE A 365 -31.41 194.35 -8.24
CA ILE A 365 -30.42 195.35 -7.80
C ILE A 365 -30.57 196.68 -8.58
N MET A 366 -30.82 196.60 -9.89
CA MET A 366 -31.02 197.79 -10.74
C MET A 366 -32.32 198.54 -10.36
N VAL A 367 -33.38 197.81 -10.02
CA VAL A 367 -34.65 198.37 -9.53
C VAL A 367 -34.49 199.00 -8.15
N SER A 368 -33.82 198.32 -7.20
CA SER A 368 -33.56 198.87 -5.87
C SER A 368 -32.80 200.20 -5.94
N ARG A 369 -31.78 200.31 -6.81
CA ARG A 369 -31.04 201.56 -7.02
C ARG A 369 -31.92 202.70 -7.56
N LEU A 370 -32.84 202.40 -8.47
CA LEU A 370 -33.79 203.39 -8.99
C LEU A 370 -34.80 203.83 -7.91
N GLN A 371 -35.22 202.93 -7.02
CA GLN A 371 -36.06 203.28 -5.87
C GLN A 371 -35.33 204.22 -4.90
N THR A 372 -34.03 204.02 -4.64
CA THR A 372 -33.23 204.94 -3.81
C THR A 372 -33.18 206.35 -4.43
N GLN A 373 -32.90 206.46 -5.73
CA GLN A 373 -32.87 207.77 -6.40
C GLN A 373 -34.24 208.48 -6.40
N ILE A 374 -35.34 207.74 -6.46
CA ILE A 374 -36.70 208.31 -6.34
C ILE A 374 -36.95 208.84 -4.91
N ALA A 375 -36.47 208.13 -3.88
CA ALA A 375 -36.59 208.58 -2.49
C ALA A 375 -35.82 209.89 -2.24
N GLU A 376 -34.55 209.96 -2.64
CA GLU A 376 -33.68 211.14 -2.52
C GLU A 376 -34.29 212.38 -3.22
N LEU A 377 -34.84 212.20 -4.43
CA LEU A 377 -35.52 213.27 -5.18
C LEU A 377 -36.84 213.70 -4.54
N THR A 378 -37.54 212.80 -3.84
CA THR A 378 -38.77 213.13 -3.11
C THR A 378 -38.49 213.97 -1.87
N GLU A 379 -37.50 213.56 -1.07
CA GLU A 379 -37.07 214.29 0.12
C GLU A 379 -36.54 215.70 -0.21
N ALA A 380 -35.83 215.85 -1.33
CA ALA A 380 -35.38 217.17 -1.81
C ALA A 380 -36.55 218.12 -2.10
N LEU A 381 -37.62 217.63 -2.73
CA LEU A 381 -38.81 218.40 -3.09
C LEU A 381 -39.65 218.81 -1.86
N GLU A 382 -39.75 217.90 -0.89
CA GLU A 382 -40.50 218.10 0.35
C GLU A 382 -39.82 219.14 1.27
N ASN A 383 -38.48 219.07 1.39
CA ASN A 383 -37.69 220.09 2.08
C ASN A 383 -37.82 221.49 1.41
N GLN A 384 -37.87 221.56 0.08
CA GLN A 384 -38.05 222.83 -0.63
C GLN A 384 -39.46 223.42 -0.44
N THR A 385 -40.48 222.57 -0.29
CA THR A 385 -41.87 223.00 -0.04
C THR A 385 -42.03 223.56 1.38
N ARG A 386 -41.42 222.92 2.39
CA ARG A 386 -41.46 223.38 3.79
C ARG A 386 -40.92 224.81 3.96
N LEU A 387 -39.79 225.12 3.32
CA LEU A 387 -39.18 226.46 3.34
C LEU A 387 -40.10 227.55 2.75
N TYR A 388 -40.97 227.20 1.80
CA TYR A 388 -41.93 228.14 1.20
C TYR A 388 -43.06 228.52 2.17
N GLN A 389 -43.44 227.62 3.08
CA GLN A 389 -44.49 227.87 4.08
C GLN A 389 -43.96 228.64 5.30
N GLU A 390 -42.74 228.35 5.77
CA GLU A 390 -42.11 229.08 6.88
C GLU A 390 -41.88 230.58 6.58
N ALA A 391 -41.68 230.93 5.30
CA ALA A 391 -41.61 232.32 4.86
C ALA A 391 -42.97 233.03 4.96
N LEU A 392 -44.06 232.33 4.63
CA LEU A 392 -45.42 232.87 4.62
C LEU A 392 -45.91 233.22 6.05
N GLU A 393 -45.59 232.37 7.03
CA GLU A 393 -45.95 232.60 8.44
C GLU A 393 -45.27 233.83 9.08
N ARG A 394 -44.13 234.30 8.56
CA ARG A 394 -43.52 235.53 9.06
C ARG A 394 -44.25 236.79 8.59
N GLY A 395 -44.92 236.73 7.43
CA GLY A 395 -45.73 237.85 6.94
C GLY A 395 -46.89 238.19 7.89
N THR A 396 -47.61 237.19 8.38
CA THR A 396 -48.84 237.35 9.18
C THR A 396 -48.62 237.68 10.66
N LYS A 397 -47.37 237.69 11.15
CA LYS A 397 -47.03 238.00 12.55
C LYS A 397 -46.62 239.47 12.79
N ALA A 398 -46.20 240.20 11.76
CA ALA A 398 -45.91 241.64 11.89
C ALA A 398 -47.19 242.51 11.87
N GLU A 399 -48.26 242.01 11.24
CA GLU A 399 -49.53 242.71 10.99
C GLU A 399 -50.45 242.79 12.22
N LYS A 400 -50.06 242.26 13.38
CA LYS A 400 -50.92 242.06 14.56
C LYS A 400 -50.57 242.84 15.83
N CYS A 401 -49.60 243.75 15.77
CA CYS A 401 -49.16 244.55 16.93
C CYS A 401 -49.45 246.06 16.75
N SER A 402 -50.69 246.42 16.37
CA SER A 402 -51.14 247.82 16.25
C SER A 402 -52.27 248.21 17.22
N GLU A 403 -52.89 247.27 17.94
CA GLU A 403 -54.10 247.53 18.73
C GLU A 403 -54.13 246.78 20.08
N THR A 404 -53.56 247.35 21.15
CA THR A 404 -54.11 247.38 22.53
C THR A 404 -53.17 248.13 23.49
N PHE A 405 -53.74 248.72 24.54
CA PHE A 405 -53.18 249.71 25.48
C PHE A 405 -52.78 251.06 24.87
N GLN A 406 -52.92 252.26 25.49
CA GLN A 406 -53.62 252.85 26.65
C GLN A 406 -53.78 252.05 27.97
N ASP A 407 -53.35 252.67 29.08
CA ASP A 407 -53.17 252.08 30.43
C ASP A 407 -51.92 251.17 30.48
N GLN A 408 -50.70 251.71 30.34
CA GLN A 408 -50.22 252.92 31.02
C GLN A 408 -49.16 253.71 30.22
#